data_AF-A4TC63-F1
#
_entry.id   AF-A4TC63-F1
#
_cell.length_a   1.000
_cell.length_b   1.000
_cell.length_c   1.000
_cell.angle_alpha   90.00
_cell.angle_beta   90.00
_cell.angle_gamma   90.00
#
_symmetry.space_group_name_H-M   'P 1'
#
loop_
_entity.id
_entity.type
_entity.pdbx_description
1 polymer ?
#
loop_
_entity_poly.entity_id
_entity_poly.type
_entity_poly.pdbx_seq_one_letter_code
_entity_poly.pdbx_strand_id
1 'polypeptide(L)'
;MPTAIRAPQPAAGSGNTVTCLIRFALANIRRRPERFVLAVLGIALAIACVTVVRTISASFAATGEESVADVLGSAALWVVPAAGVHYDAQAGALIADGDAPEISIPGGWTATRVLSGLVDIDGEGVSLRGSDEIASGTATVGHALAERLAVVDGGTVTVGGRRLQVSVEAAGQSLTVQTALARSLVGERGWWLVNAPPGGEHRRDLGAAFGAAVGLPFTPDPAVRPDGDGAGLVYDTVGGSGPLTFEQKYSALFSGKVTSSTLGLISTIGLGLGFVIAVSSFLAAVTERRREFGIMSSIGLADEVLYFFLVESAVIFVTAYLVGVTAAGIAVAVVIPGIASVASWLQGAALTAMFLPAMAIVGALVPVHRLLQQRPVSLLGDR
;
A
#
# COMPACT_ATOMS: atom_id res chain seq x y z
N MET A 1 -53.91 -48.33 -28.22
CA MET A 1 -52.82 -47.44 -27.76
C MET A 1 -53.26 -46.00 -27.96
N PRO A 2 -53.45 -45.20 -26.89
CA PRO A 2 -53.75 -43.79 -27.03
C PRO A 2 -52.44 -42.98 -27.14
N THR A 3 -52.35 -42.16 -28.17
CA THR A 3 -51.25 -41.24 -28.46
C THR A 3 -51.31 -40.07 -27.49
N ALA A 4 -50.33 -39.96 -26.59
CA ALA A 4 -50.21 -38.83 -25.68
C ALA A 4 -49.83 -37.56 -26.48
N ILE A 5 -50.74 -36.58 -26.49
CA ILE A 5 -50.49 -35.25 -27.04
C ILE A 5 -49.57 -34.52 -26.06
N ARG A 6 -48.31 -34.30 -26.48
CA ARG A 6 -47.32 -33.53 -25.72
C ARG A 6 -47.73 -32.05 -25.76
N ALA A 7 -48.07 -31.48 -24.61
CA ALA A 7 -48.32 -30.05 -24.49
C ALA A 7 -47.06 -29.24 -24.89
N PRO A 8 -47.22 -28.09 -25.56
CA PRO A 8 -46.08 -27.29 -26.01
C PRO A 8 -45.29 -26.77 -24.81
N GLN A 9 -43.97 -26.98 -24.85
CA GLN A 9 -43.03 -26.36 -23.91
C GLN A 9 -43.15 -24.83 -24.03
N PRO A 10 -43.30 -24.08 -22.92
CA PRO A 10 -43.28 -22.63 -22.98
C PRO A 10 -41.92 -22.18 -23.52
N ALA A 11 -41.97 -21.33 -24.55
CA ALA A 11 -40.79 -20.73 -25.15
C ALA A 11 -39.97 -20.00 -24.07
N ALA A 12 -38.71 -20.41 -23.90
CA ALA A 12 -37.77 -19.69 -23.07
C ALA A 12 -37.59 -18.28 -23.65
N GLY A 13 -38.22 -17.29 -23.02
CA GLY A 13 -38.02 -15.89 -23.36
C GLY A 13 -36.55 -15.53 -23.19
N SER A 14 -35.89 -15.22 -24.29
CA SER A 14 -34.48 -14.79 -24.37
C SER A 14 -34.27 -13.35 -23.88
N GLY A 15 -34.93 -12.96 -22.78
CA GLY A 15 -34.57 -11.77 -22.02
C GLY A 15 -33.52 -12.16 -20.99
N ASN A 16 -32.34 -11.53 -21.02
CA ASN A 16 -31.20 -11.81 -20.13
C ASN A 16 -31.65 -12.27 -18.73
N THR A 17 -31.55 -13.57 -18.44
CA THR A 17 -31.95 -14.18 -17.16
C THR A 17 -31.36 -13.40 -15.99
N VAL A 18 -30.09 -12.99 -16.12
CA VAL A 18 -29.37 -12.14 -15.16
C VAL A 18 -30.09 -10.80 -14.91
N THR A 19 -30.56 -10.12 -15.96
CA THR A 19 -31.29 -8.86 -15.82
C THR A 19 -32.63 -9.05 -15.10
N CYS A 20 -33.31 -10.19 -15.32
CA CYS A 20 -34.53 -10.52 -14.59
C CYS A 20 -34.23 -10.75 -13.09
N LEU A 21 -33.18 -11.53 -12.78
CA LEU A 21 -32.72 -11.77 -11.41
C LEU A 21 -32.35 -10.46 -10.70
N ILE A 22 -31.61 -9.56 -11.37
CA ILE A 22 -31.22 -8.25 -10.83
C ILE A 22 -32.44 -7.37 -10.58
N ARG A 23 -33.37 -7.28 -11.52
CA ARG A 23 -34.60 -6.49 -11.34
C ARG A 23 -35.43 -6.99 -10.16
N PHE A 24 -35.52 -8.32 -10.01
CA PHE A 24 -36.21 -8.93 -8.88
C PHE A 24 -35.50 -8.63 -7.56
N ALA A 25 -34.18 -8.77 -7.50
CA ALA A 25 -33.38 -8.41 -6.33
C ALA A 25 -33.56 -6.94 -5.94
N LEU A 26 -33.52 -6.02 -6.90
CA LEU A 26 -33.77 -4.59 -6.66
C LEU A 26 -35.18 -4.31 -6.13
N ALA A 27 -36.19 -4.98 -6.71
CA ALA A 27 -37.57 -4.84 -6.24
C ALA A 27 -37.71 -5.30 -4.78
N ASN A 28 -36.99 -6.36 -4.40
CA ASN A 28 -36.99 -6.89 -3.05
C ASN A 28 -36.28 -5.94 -2.05
N ILE A 29 -35.13 -5.39 -2.43
CA ILE A 29 -34.39 -4.40 -1.64
C ILE A 29 -35.26 -3.17 -1.34
N ARG A 30 -36.01 -2.67 -2.34
CA ARG A 30 -36.92 -1.54 -2.16
C ARG A 30 -38.05 -1.78 -1.16
N ARG A 31 -38.43 -3.04 -0.90
CA ARG A 31 -39.48 -3.37 0.06
C ARG A 31 -39.00 -3.33 1.51
N ARG A 32 -37.69 -3.51 1.76
CA ARG A 32 -37.10 -3.51 3.12
C ARG A 32 -35.76 -2.75 3.14
N PRO A 33 -35.79 -1.42 2.96
CA PRO A 33 -34.58 -0.61 2.80
C PRO A 33 -33.69 -0.61 4.05
N GLU A 34 -34.28 -0.66 5.25
CA GLU A 34 -33.54 -0.61 6.53
C GLU A 34 -32.47 -1.71 6.63
N ARG A 35 -32.81 -2.94 6.23
CA ARG A 35 -31.89 -4.08 6.29
C ARG A 35 -30.79 -4.01 5.26
N PHE A 36 -31.17 -3.58 4.05
CA PHE A 36 -30.21 -3.35 3.00
C PHE A 36 -29.18 -2.31 3.47
N VAL A 37 -29.63 -1.19 4.04
CA VAL A 37 -28.76 -0.14 4.55
C VAL A 37 -27.88 -0.65 5.70
N LEU A 38 -28.43 -1.35 6.69
CA LEU A 38 -27.63 -1.88 7.82
C LEU A 38 -26.57 -2.89 7.36
N ALA A 39 -26.92 -3.82 6.46
CA ALA A 39 -25.97 -4.78 5.91
C ALA A 39 -24.88 -4.09 5.07
N VAL A 40 -25.28 -3.17 4.19
CA VAL A 40 -24.34 -2.39 3.36
C VAL A 40 -23.40 -1.57 4.24
N LEU A 41 -23.90 -0.88 5.26
CA LEU A 41 -23.06 -0.06 6.16
C LEU A 41 -22.07 -0.92 6.97
N GLY A 42 -22.51 -2.05 7.52
CA GLY A 42 -21.62 -2.95 8.28
C GLY A 42 -20.49 -3.52 7.42
N ILE A 43 -20.82 -3.99 6.21
CA ILE A 43 -19.82 -4.51 5.27
C ILE A 43 -18.93 -3.37 4.75
N ALA A 44 -19.51 -2.23 4.39
CA ALA A 44 -18.79 -1.07 3.89
C ALA A 44 -17.80 -0.54 4.92
N LEU A 45 -18.16 -0.53 6.22
CA LEU A 45 -17.25 -0.14 7.29
C LEU A 45 -16.04 -1.08 7.39
N ALA A 46 -16.25 -2.40 7.37
CA ALA A 46 -15.14 -3.37 7.35
C ALA A 46 -14.23 -3.17 6.13
N ILE A 47 -14.82 -3.03 4.95
CA ILE A 47 -14.09 -2.79 3.70
C ILE A 47 -13.31 -1.48 3.79
N ALA A 48 -13.93 -0.42 4.32
CA ALA A 48 -13.29 0.87 4.49
C ALA A 48 -12.08 0.78 5.44
N CYS A 49 -12.24 0.16 6.61
CA CYS A 49 -11.14 -0.04 7.57
C CYS A 49 -9.95 -0.79 6.96
N VAL A 50 -10.20 -1.85 6.21
CA VAL A 50 -9.14 -2.61 5.53
C VAL A 50 -8.51 -1.80 4.40
N THR A 51 -9.33 -1.16 3.57
CA THR A 51 -8.87 -0.39 2.42
C THR A 51 -8.05 0.82 2.88
N VAL A 52 -8.43 1.51 3.96
CA VAL A 52 -7.67 2.62 4.54
C VAL A 52 -6.26 2.15 4.93
N VAL A 53 -6.14 1.09 5.72
CA VAL A 53 -4.83 0.58 6.14
C VAL A 53 -4.01 0.07 4.98
N ARG A 54 -4.62 -0.63 4.02
CA ARG A 54 -3.91 -1.09 2.82
C ARG A 54 -3.44 0.06 1.94
N THR A 55 -4.24 1.11 1.79
CA THR A 55 -3.88 2.32 1.06
C THR A 55 -2.70 3.03 1.72
N ILE A 56 -2.80 3.29 3.03
CA ILE A 56 -1.70 3.90 3.80
C ILE A 56 -0.45 3.03 3.70
N SER A 57 -0.57 1.72 3.89
CA SER A 57 0.54 0.79 3.79
C SER A 57 1.21 0.81 2.40
N ALA A 58 0.43 0.91 1.32
CA ALA A 58 0.95 1.00 -0.04
C ALA A 58 1.64 2.35 -0.29
N SER A 59 1.08 3.46 0.23
CA SER A 59 1.72 4.77 0.16
C SER A 59 3.07 4.80 0.88
N PHE A 60 3.13 4.27 2.11
CA PHE A 60 4.37 4.19 2.87
C PHE A 60 5.41 3.28 2.19
N ALA A 61 4.98 2.17 1.58
CA ALA A 61 5.86 1.35 0.75
C ALA A 61 6.45 2.14 -0.42
N ALA A 62 5.62 2.84 -1.19
CA ALA A 62 6.07 3.68 -2.30
C ALA A 62 7.07 4.75 -1.83
N THR A 63 6.77 5.45 -0.73
CA THR A 63 7.70 6.40 -0.11
C THR A 63 9.04 5.76 0.28
N GLY A 64 9.01 4.54 0.85
CA GLY A 64 10.24 3.81 1.19
C GLY A 64 11.08 3.49 -0.04
N GLU A 65 10.45 2.99 -1.11
CA GLU A 65 11.10 2.69 -2.39
C GLU A 65 11.73 3.94 -3.03
N GLU A 66 10.93 5.01 -3.16
CA GLU A 66 11.36 6.30 -3.72
C GLU A 66 12.49 6.93 -2.91
N SER A 67 12.41 6.87 -1.56
CA SER A 67 13.43 7.46 -0.69
C SER A 67 14.80 6.81 -0.86
N VAL A 68 14.83 5.49 -1.09
CA VAL A 68 16.08 4.76 -1.32
C VAL A 68 16.55 4.94 -2.76
N ALA A 69 15.65 4.91 -3.74
CA ALA A 69 16.00 5.17 -5.13
C ALA A 69 16.64 6.57 -5.31
N ASP A 70 16.12 7.58 -4.61
CA ASP A 70 16.65 8.95 -4.57
C ASP A 70 18.06 9.02 -3.94
N VAL A 71 18.40 8.12 -3.02
CA VAL A 71 19.75 8.04 -2.43
C VAL A 71 20.69 7.23 -3.32
N LEU A 72 20.27 6.05 -3.76
CA LEU A 72 21.14 5.10 -4.46
C LEU A 72 21.46 5.53 -5.87
N GLY A 73 20.49 6.07 -6.61
CA GLY A 73 20.61 6.24 -8.05
C GLY A 73 20.97 4.90 -8.71
N SER A 74 22.18 4.81 -9.25
CA SER A 74 22.75 3.58 -9.85
C SER A 74 23.80 2.88 -8.98
N ALA A 75 24.00 3.32 -7.74
CA ALA A 75 25.03 2.80 -6.86
C ALA A 75 24.81 1.34 -6.49
N ALA A 76 25.87 0.54 -6.62
CA ALA A 76 25.84 -0.89 -6.32
C ALA A 76 25.91 -1.20 -4.81
N LEU A 77 26.55 -0.31 -4.03
CA LEU A 77 26.62 -0.43 -2.57
C LEU A 77 26.34 0.92 -1.92
N TRP A 78 25.76 0.87 -0.72
CA TRP A 78 25.49 2.03 0.11
C TRP A 78 26.12 1.85 1.49
N VAL A 79 27.10 2.68 1.80
CA VAL A 79 27.86 2.60 3.06
C VAL A 79 27.34 3.65 4.02
N VAL A 80 26.66 3.20 5.07
CA VAL A 80 25.97 4.06 6.05
C VAL A 80 26.79 4.19 7.34
N PRO A 81 26.61 5.29 8.10
CA PRO A 81 27.33 5.50 9.35
C PRO A 81 26.85 4.52 10.43
N ALA A 82 27.65 4.37 11.50
CA ALA A 82 27.33 3.50 12.64
C ALA A 82 26.03 3.90 13.35
N ALA A 83 25.74 5.21 13.41
CA ALA A 83 24.47 5.73 13.91
C ALA A 83 23.27 5.39 12.99
N GLY A 84 23.55 5.01 11.74
CA GLY A 84 22.55 4.65 10.74
C GLY A 84 21.97 5.82 9.96
N VAL A 85 20.81 5.57 9.39
CA VAL A 85 20.05 6.51 8.58
C VAL A 85 18.59 6.39 8.98
N HIS A 86 17.88 7.50 8.94
CA HIS A 86 16.44 7.52 9.15
C HIS A 86 15.74 8.29 8.04
N TYR A 87 14.48 7.96 7.82
CA TYR A 87 13.61 8.76 6.98
C TYR A 87 12.97 9.85 7.85
N ASP A 88 13.20 11.10 7.49
CA ASP A 88 12.56 12.25 8.13
C ASP A 88 11.28 12.60 7.38
N ALA A 89 10.14 12.56 8.07
CA ALA A 89 8.84 12.78 7.47
C ALA A 89 8.57 14.25 7.08
N GLN A 90 9.24 15.21 7.73
CA GLN A 90 9.13 16.63 7.38
C GLN A 90 10.02 16.96 6.18
N ALA A 91 11.24 16.44 6.14
CA ALA A 91 12.13 16.61 5.00
C ALA A 91 11.72 15.78 3.79
N GLY A 92 10.97 14.69 3.99
CA GLY A 92 10.53 13.79 2.92
C GLY A 92 11.66 12.93 2.35
N ALA A 93 12.75 12.75 3.10
CA ALA A 93 13.99 12.16 2.58
C ALA A 93 14.76 11.39 3.67
N LEU A 94 15.69 10.55 3.22
CA LEU A 94 16.65 9.88 4.08
C LEU A 94 17.75 10.84 4.55
N ILE A 95 18.04 10.81 5.84
CA ILE A 95 19.03 11.64 6.53
C ILE A 95 20.04 10.75 7.25
N ALA A 96 21.31 11.15 7.22
CA ALA A 96 22.38 10.48 7.95
C ALA A 96 22.34 10.80 9.45
N ASP A 97 22.41 9.78 10.30
CA ASP A 97 22.39 9.94 11.76
C ASP A 97 23.77 10.21 12.37
N GLY A 98 24.84 10.06 11.59
CA GLY A 98 26.21 10.29 12.02
C GLY A 98 27.16 10.52 10.87
N ASP A 99 28.43 10.67 11.22
CA ASP A 99 29.52 10.95 10.28
C ASP A 99 29.74 9.77 9.33
N ALA A 100 29.91 10.09 8.05
CA ALA A 100 30.17 9.06 7.04
C ALA A 100 31.42 8.23 7.43
N PRO A 101 31.39 6.89 7.29
CA PRO A 101 32.51 6.05 7.67
C PRO A 101 33.84 6.48 7.01
N GLU A 102 34.91 6.47 7.79
CA GLU A 102 36.27 6.72 7.29
C GLU A 102 36.78 5.46 6.57
N ILE A 103 36.74 5.47 5.24
CA ILE A 103 37.14 4.34 4.40
C ILE A 103 38.20 4.75 3.38
N SER A 104 39.11 3.82 3.07
CA SER A 104 40.05 3.96 1.96
C SER A 104 39.52 3.22 0.75
N ILE A 105 39.22 3.94 -0.34
CA ILE A 105 38.59 3.35 -1.53
C ILE A 105 39.57 2.39 -2.22
N PRO A 106 39.24 1.09 -2.34
CA PRO A 106 40.14 0.13 -2.99
C PRO A 106 40.32 0.44 -4.48
N GLY A 107 41.48 0.07 -5.03
CA GLY A 107 41.79 0.32 -6.43
C GLY A 107 40.75 -0.27 -7.38
N GLY A 108 40.31 0.54 -8.36
CA GLY A 108 39.31 0.17 -9.36
C GLY A 108 37.86 0.42 -8.95
N TRP A 109 37.57 0.65 -7.67
CA TRP A 109 36.23 1.05 -7.21
C TRP A 109 36.05 2.56 -7.37
N THR A 110 34.82 3.00 -7.62
CA THR A 110 34.47 4.42 -7.54
C THR A 110 33.51 4.62 -6.38
N ALA A 111 33.74 5.67 -5.60
CA ALA A 111 32.92 5.99 -4.45
C ALA A 111 32.73 7.50 -4.35
N THR A 112 31.48 7.90 -4.13
CA THR A 112 31.09 9.29 -3.94
C THR A 112 30.63 9.46 -2.50
N ARG A 113 31.28 10.38 -1.77
CA ARG A 113 30.84 10.76 -0.44
C ARG A 113 29.70 11.75 -0.55
N VAL A 114 28.55 11.41 -0.01
CA VAL A 114 27.39 12.30 0.04
C VAL A 114 27.24 12.78 1.47
N LEU A 115 27.57 14.05 1.71
CA LEU A 115 27.23 14.69 2.98
C LEU A 115 25.71 14.83 3.04
N SER A 116 25.10 14.51 4.17
CA SER A 116 23.65 14.53 4.37
C SER A 116 23.31 15.01 5.76
N GLY A 117 22.36 15.94 5.84
CA GLY A 117 21.80 16.41 7.10
C GLY A 117 20.55 17.26 6.89
N LEU A 118 19.95 17.70 7.98
CA LEU A 118 18.76 18.54 7.97
C LEU A 118 19.16 20.00 8.15
N VAL A 119 18.62 20.88 7.30
CA VAL A 119 18.75 22.33 7.43
C VAL A 119 17.37 22.97 7.40
N ASP A 120 17.25 24.12 8.04
CA ASP A 120 16.06 24.95 7.97
C ASP A 120 16.19 25.93 6.80
N ILE A 121 15.16 25.97 5.94
CA ILE A 121 15.01 26.94 4.87
C ILE A 121 13.64 27.57 5.01
N ASP A 122 13.61 28.84 5.43
CA ASP A 122 12.36 29.60 5.63
C ASP A 122 11.35 28.91 6.56
N GLY A 123 11.83 28.20 7.59
CA GLY A 123 11.00 27.46 8.56
C GLY A 123 10.61 26.04 8.12
N GLU A 124 11.05 25.60 6.94
CA GLU A 124 10.87 24.24 6.43
C GLU A 124 12.13 23.40 6.67
N GLY A 125 11.96 22.19 7.22
CA GLY A 125 13.02 21.20 7.32
C GLY A 125 13.34 20.59 5.96
N VAL A 126 14.58 20.75 5.51
CA VAL A 126 15.05 20.31 4.20
C VAL A 126 16.24 19.37 4.33
N SER A 127 16.20 18.28 3.56
CA SER A 127 17.35 17.39 3.40
C SER A 127 18.42 18.06 2.53
N LEU A 128 19.51 18.53 3.15
CA LEU A 128 20.67 19.03 2.44
C LEU A 128 21.60 17.88 2.05
N ARG A 129 22.04 17.86 0.79
CA ARG A 129 23.06 16.95 0.28
C ARG A 129 24.27 17.70 -0.30
N GLY A 130 25.45 17.11 -0.14
CA GLY A 130 26.69 17.61 -0.76
C GLY A 130 27.04 16.84 -2.04
N SER A 131 27.44 17.55 -3.08
CA SER A 131 28.05 16.98 -4.29
C SER A 131 29.17 17.89 -4.82
N ASP A 132 30.24 17.28 -5.31
CA ASP A 132 31.36 17.99 -5.96
C ASP A 132 31.03 18.38 -7.41
N GLU A 133 29.94 17.84 -7.97
CA GLU A 133 29.46 18.16 -9.32
C GLU A 133 28.68 19.48 -9.36
N ILE A 134 28.20 19.95 -8.20
CA ILE A 134 27.46 21.21 -8.09
C ILE A 134 28.42 22.39 -8.03
N ALA A 135 28.23 23.33 -8.95
CA ALA A 135 29.02 24.55 -9.02
C ALA A 135 28.81 25.44 -7.78
N SER A 136 29.85 26.21 -7.43
CA SER A 136 29.73 27.21 -6.37
C SER A 136 28.68 28.26 -6.74
N GLY A 137 27.79 28.58 -5.81
CA GLY A 137 26.71 29.55 -6.01
C GLY A 137 25.45 28.99 -6.67
N THR A 138 25.41 27.69 -6.98
CA THR A 138 24.20 27.00 -7.46
C THR A 138 23.73 25.96 -6.45
N ALA A 139 22.45 25.58 -6.56
CA ALA A 139 21.86 24.48 -5.85
C ALA A 139 20.90 23.72 -6.79
N THR A 140 20.98 22.40 -6.74
CA THR A 140 19.99 21.55 -7.39
C THR A 140 18.88 21.24 -6.41
N VAL A 141 17.63 21.44 -6.82
CA VAL A 141 16.43 21.21 -6.01
C VAL A 141 15.58 20.15 -6.70
N GLY A 142 15.25 19.07 -5.99
CA GLY A 142 14.30 18.09 -6.51
C GLY A 142 12.91 18.70 -6.72
N HIS A 143 12.20 18.27 -7.76
CA HIS A 143 10.92 18.88 -8.16
C HIS A 143 9.90 19.01 -7.01
N ALA A 144 9.75 17.97 -6.17
CA ALA A 144 8.81 17.99 -5.06
C ALA A 144 9.21 18.96 -3.94
N LEU A 145 10.52 19.14 -3.72
CA LEU A 145 11.02 20.16 -2.81
C LEU A 145 10.84 21.58 -3.39
N ALA A 146 11.02 21.75 -4.69
CA ALA A 146 10.83 23.04 -5.36
C ALA A 146 9.38 23.52 -5.24
N GLU A 147 8.40 22.63 -5.42
CA GLU A 147 6.98 22.93 -5.16
C GLU A 147 6.73 23.31 -3.69
N ARG A 148 7.31 22.56 -2.74
CA ARG A 148 7.15 22.81 -1.30
C ARG A 148 7.73 24.16 -0.87
N LEU A 149 8.89 24.54 -1.40
CA LEU A 149 9.53 25.83 -1.13
C LEU A 149 9.00 26.97 -2.01
N ALA A 150 8.07 26.69 -2.94
CA ALA A 150 7.59 27.63 -3.95
C ALA A 150 8.73 28.28 -4.77
N VAL A 151 9.76 27.49 -5.09
CA VAL A 151 10.94 27.90 -5.85
C VAL A 151 10.82 27.37 -7.29
N VAL A 152 11.25 28.16 -8.25
CA VAL A 152 11.25 27.81 -9.68
C VAL A 152 12.66 27.66 -10.22
N ASP A 153 12.79 26.97 -11.36
CA ASP A 153 14.05 26.87 -12.10
C ASP A 153 14.59 28.26 -12.48
N GLY A 154 15.89 28.47 -12.29
CA GLY A 154 16.54 29.79 -12.42
C GLY A 154 16.24 30.77 -11.27
N GLY A 155 15.42 30.38 -10.30
CA GLY A 155 15.14 31.14 -9.09
C GLY A 155 16.31 31.15 -8.12
N THR A 156 16.07 31.59 -6.88
CA THR A 156 17.10 31.57 -5.84
C THR A 156 16.58 31.04 -4.52
N VAL A 157 17.44 30.32 -3.80
CA VAL A 157 17.20 29.85 -2.43
C VAL A 157 18.31 30.36 -1.51
N THR A 158 17.99 30.64 -0.25
CA THR A 158 19.01 31.04 0.74
C THR A 158 19.33 29.86 1.64
N VAL A 159 20.59 29.42 1.66
CA VAL A 159 21.05 28.24 2.38
C VAL A 159 22.24 28.64 3.22
N GLY A 160 22.14 28.54 4.55
CA GLY A 160 23.24 28.95 5.43
C GLY A 160 23.64 30.43 5.27
N GLY A 161 22.68 31.31 4.98
CA GLY A 161 22.92 32.73 4.71
C GLY A 161 23.50 33.05 3.33
N ARG A 162 23.69 32.06 2.45
CA ARG A 162 24.16 32.26 1.07
C ARG A 162 23.01 32.12 0.08
N ARG A 163 22.89 33.06 -0.84
CA ARG A 163 21.93 32.99 -1.95
C ARG A 163 22.51 32.14 -3.07
N LEU A 164 21.79 31.09 -3.46
CA LEU A 164 22.18 30.15 -4.50
C LEU A 164 21.17 30.22 -5.65
N GLN A 165 21.65 30.13 -6.89
CA GLN A 165 20.79 29.95 -8.07
C GLN A 165 20.28 28.52 -8.13
N VAL A 166 19.00 28.37 -8.38
CA VAL A 166 18.31 27.09 -8.33
C VAL A 166 18.25 26.47 -9.72
N SER A 167 18.67 25.22 -9.82
CA SER A 167 18.32 24.34 -10.93
C SER A 167 17.34 23.30 -10.43
N VAL A 168 16.17 23.18 -11.05
CA VAL A 168 15.18 22.17 -10.67
C VAL A 168 15.40 20.90 -11.48
N GLU A 169 15.65 19.78 -10.78
CA GLU A 169 15.81 18.45 -11.39
C GLU A 169 14.61 17.54 -11.07
N ALA A 170 14.42 16.52 -11.92
CA ALA A 170 13.12 15.88 -12.12
C ALA A 170 12.59 15.07 -10.93
N ALA A 171 13.43 14.63 -9.99
CA ALA A 171 12.98 13.81 -8.86
C ALA A 171 13.71 14.17 -7.56
N GLY A 172 13.03 13.95 -6.43
CA GLY A 172 13.62 14.03 -5.09
C GLY A 172 13.05 15.11 -4.19
N GLN A 173 13.29 14.93 -2.89
CA GLN A 173 12.93 15.86 -1.81
C GLN A 173 14.18 16.55 -1.20
N SER A 174 15.34 16.37 -1.83
CA SER A 174 16.61 16.93 -1.36
C SER A 174 17.02 18.19 -2.09
N LEU A 175 17.74 19.04 -1.37
CA LEU A 175 18.51 20.16 -1.88
C LEU A 175 19.97 19.75 -1.95
N THR A 176 20.56 19.72 -3.14
CA THR A 176 21.97 19.40 -3.33
C THR A 176 22.77 20.67 -3.59
N VAL A 177 23.82 20.88 -2.79
CA VAL A 177 24.75 22.02 -2.91
C VAL A 177 26.19 21.52 -3.04
N GLN A 178 27.10 22.43 -3.36
CA GLN A 178 28.53 22.13 -3.36
C GLN A 178 28.97 21.54 -2.01
N THR A 179 29.79 20.47 -2.03
CA THR A 179 30.28 19.76 -0.83
C THR A 179 30.85 20.67 0.24
N ALA A 180 31.60 21.72 -0.14
CA ALA A 180 32.17 22.67 0.81
C ALA A 180 31.10 23.43 1.62
N LEU A 181 30.00 23.82 0.96
CA LEU A 181 28.87 24.46 1.64
C LEU A 181 28.11 23.45 2.51
N ALA A 182 27.83 22.26 1.98
CA ALA A 182 27.18 21.20 2.75
C ALA A 182 27.95 20.89 4.05
N ARG A 183 29.28 20.72 3.96
CA ARG A 183 30.14 20.48 5.12
C ARG A 183 30.05 21.57 6.17
N SER A 184 29.96 22.84 5.75
CA SER A 184 29.84 23.95 6.70
C SER A 184 28.51 23.98 7.46
N LEU A 185 27.48 23.29 6.96
CA LEU A 185 26.13 23.30 7.53
C LEU A 185 25.79 22.02 8.28
N VAL A 186 26.19 20.86 7.74
CA VAL A 186 25.84 19.55 8.32
C VAL A 186 27.04 18.75 8.83
N GLY A 187 28.25 19.32 8.74
CA GLY A 187 29.48 18.67 9.19
C GLY A 187 29.89 17.51 8.30
N GLU A 188 30.33 16.42 8.93
CA GLU A 188 30.83 15.21 8.27
C GLU A 188 29.74 14.12 8.12
N ARG A 189 28.51 14.43 8.56
CA ARG A 189 27.35 13.55 8.47
C ARG A 189 27.08 13.17 7.02
N GLY A 190 26.88 11.89 6.77
CA GLY A 190 26.68 11.41 5.41
C GLY A 190 26.85 9.92 5.25
N TRP A 191 26.97 9.50 4.00
CA TRP A 191 27.20 8.12 3.59
C TRP A 191 28.08 8.08 2.34
N TRP A 192 28.42 6.87 1.90
CA TRP A 192 29.07 6.66 0.61
C TRP A 192 28.16 5.89 -0.34
N LEU A 193 28.17 6.30 -1.60
CA LEU A 193 27.63 5.55 -2.72
C LEU A 193 28.80 4.96 -3.50
N VAL A 194 28.78 3.65 -3.72
CA VAL A 194 29.93 2.93 -4.27
C VAL A 194 29.51 2.12 -5.48
N ASN A 195 30.29 2.20 -6.55
CA ASN A 195 30.14 1.38 -7.73
C ASN A 195 31.29 0.38 -7.86
N ALA A 196 30.94 -0.79 -8.39
CA ALA A 196 31.89 -1.84 -8.69
C ALA A 196 32.92 -1.38 -9.74
N PRO A 197 34.12 -2.01 -9.76
CA PRO A 197 35.06 -1.82 -10.85
C PRO A 197 34.46 -2.22 -12.20
N PRO A 198 34.92 -1.61 -13.32
CA PRO A 198 34.45 -1.94 -14.65
C PRO A 198 34.49 -3.45 -14.94
N GLY A 199 33.36 -4.02 -15.37
CA GLY A 199 33.20 -5.45 -15.63
C GLY A 199 32.85 -6.29 -14.40
N GLY A 200 32.75 -5.68 -13.21
CA GLY A 200 32.36 -6.31 -11.96
C GLY A 200 30.91 -6.03 -11.53
N GLU A 201 30.14 -5.28 -12.30
CA GLU A 201 28.83 -4.70 -11.91
C GLU A 201 27.78 -5.76 -11.57
N HIS A 202 27.91 -6.97 -12.13
CA HIS A 202 26.96 -8.07 -11.92
C HIS A 202 27.47 -9.13 -10.94
N ARG A 203 28.57 -8.87 -10.25
CA ARG A 203 29.09 -9.78 -9.23
C ARG A 203 28.14 -9.84 -8.04
N ARG A 204 27.94 -11.04 -7.51
CA ARG A 204 27.06 -11.28 -6.34
C ARG A 204 27.78 -11.14 -5.00
N ASP A 205 29.09 -10.97 -5.03
CA ASP A 205 29.96 -10.86 -3.86
C ASP A 205 30.51 -9.44 -3.66
N LEU A 206 29.90 -8.41 -4.27
CA LEU A 206 30.35 -7.02 -4.20
C LEU A 206 30.40 -6.50 -2.76
N GLY A 207 29.33 -6.70 -1.97
CA GLY A 207 29.31 -6.28 -0.58
C GLY A 207 30.38 -6.97 0.26
N ALA A 208 30.59 -8.28 0.04
CA ALA A 208 31.62 -9.04 0.74
C ALA A 208 33.04 -8.57 0.38
N ALA A 209 33.32 -8.41 -0.92
CA ALA A 209 34.62 -7.99 -1.41
C ALA A 209 34.97 -6.56 -0.97
N PHE A 210 34.03 -5.62 -1.10
CA PHE A 210 34.23 -4.24 -0.67
C PHE A 210 34.33 -4.14 0.85
N GLY A 211 33.41 -4.76 1.60
CA GLY A 211 33.41 -4.75 3.06
C GLY A 211 34.71 -5.31 3.65
N ALA A 212 35.22 -6.41 3.09
CA ALA A 212 36.53 -6.95 3.50
C ALA A 212 37.70 -5.99 3.20
N ALA A 213 37.65 -5.27 2.09
CA ALA A 213 38.70 -4.33 1.70
C ALA A 213 38.71 -3.05 2.56
N VAL A 214 37.55 -2.58 3.02
CA VAL A 214 37.43 -1.37 3.85
C VAL A 214 37.27 -1.65 5.34
N GLY A 215 37.18 -2.92 5.75
CA GLY A 215 37.04 -3.32 7.15
C GLY A 215 35.66 -3.06 7.74
N LEU A 216 34.59 -3.08 6.93
CA LEU A 216 33.21 -2.87 7.38
C LEU A 216 32.36 -4.14 7.23
N PRO A 217 31.41 -4.39 8.15
CA PRO A 217 30.41 -5.43 7.95
C PRO A 217 29.54 -5.11 6.73
N PHE A 218 28.97 -6.14 6.11
CA PHE A 218 28.07 -5.99 4.97
C PHE A 218 26.80 -6.82 5.13
N THR A 219 25.73 -6.38 4.48
CA THR A 219 24.47 -7.12 4.42
C THR A 219 23.65 -6.73 3.18
N PRO A 220 23.00 -7.69 2.50
CA PRO A 220 21.99 -7.39 1.47
C PRO A 220 20.58 -7.22 2.05
N ASP A 221 20.42 -7.34 3.38
CA ASP A 221 19.14 -7.22 4.07
C ASP A 221 18.99 -5.81 4.68
N PRO A 222 18.08 -4.96 4.16
CA PRO A 222 17.84 -3.63 4.70
C PRO A 222 17.24 -3.62 6.11
N ALA A 223 16.78 -4.76 6.64
CA ALA A 223 16.27 -4.85 8.01
C ALA A 223 17.39 -4.81 9.07
N VAL A 224 18.61 -5.17 8.69
CA VAL A 224 19.78 -5.17 9.58
C VAL A 224 20.23 -3.74 9.80
N ARG A 225 20.27 -3.31 11.06
CA ARG A 225 20.79 -1.98 11.42
C ARG A 225 22.30 -2.04 11.65
N PRO A 226 23.03 -0.93 11.42
CA PRO A 226 24.42 -0.83 11.82
C PRO A 226 24.58 -1.01 13.33
N ASP A 227 25.74 -1.50 13.74
CA ASP A 227 26.14 -1.50 15.14
C ASP A 227 26.49 -0.06 15.56
N GLY A 228 25.83 0.43 16.61
CA GLY A 228 25.99 1.80 17.09
C GLY A 228 27.39 2.09 17.65
N ASP A 229 28.09 1.05 18.14
CA ASP A 229 29.48 1.12 18.60
C ASP A 229 30.48 0.78 17.47
N GLY A 230 29.98 0.45 16.28
CA GLY A 230 30.78 0.08 15.11
C GLY A 230 31.30 1.28 14.30
N ALA A 231 31.88 0.99 13.14
CA ALA A 231 32.40 2.00 12.21
C ALA A 231 31.42 2.32 11.06
N GLY A 232 30.33 1.55 10.90
CA GLY A 232 29.38 1.67 9.79
C GLY A 232 28.93 0.32 9.26
N LEU A 233 28.15 0.33 8.19
CA LEU A 233 27.61 -0.87 7.53
C LEU A 233 27.53 -0.67 6.03
N VAL A 234 27.88 -1.70 5.26
CA VAL A 234 27.72 -1.74 3.80
C VAL A 234 26.42 -2.45 3.45
N TYR A 235 25.46 -1.75 2.87
CA TYR A 235 24.32 -2.37 2.21
C TYR A 235 24.70 -2.77 0.79
N ASP A 236 24.51 -4.04 0.46
CA ASP A 236 24.66 -4.57 -0.90
C ASP A 236 23.31 -4.49 -1.62
N THR A 237 23.18 -3.55 -2.56
CA THR A 237 21.89 -3.22 -3.21
C THR A 237 21.62 -4.11 -4.42
N VAL A 238 22.67 -4.69 -4.99
CA VAL A 238 22.63 -5.60 -6.15
C VAL A 238 22.62 -7.06 -5.71
N GLY A 239 23.28 -7.34 -4.58
CA GLY A 239 23.44 -8.68 -4.02
C GLY A 239 22.23 -9.22 -3.25
N GLY A 240 22.44 -10.40 -2.66
CA GLY A 240 21.43 -11.11 -1.86
C GLY A 240 20.73 -12.26 -2.60
N SER A 241 20.02 -13.07 -1.81
CA SER A 241 19.21 -14.18 -2.32
C SER A 241 17.74 -13.79 -2.38
N GLY A 242 17.10 -13.90 -3.54
CA GLY A 242 15.66 -13.73 -3.70
C GLY A 242 15.26 -13.02 -4.99
N PRO A 243 13.95 -12.97 -5.29
CA PRO A 243 13.44 -12.31 -6.49
C PRO A 243 13.24 -10.79 -6.33
N LEU A 244 13.38 -10.26 -5.11
CA LEU A 244 13.12 -8.84 -4.80
C LEU A 244 14.40 -8.02 -4.81
N THR A 245 14.32 -6.80 -5.36
CA THR A 245 15.42 -5.81 -5.31
C THR A 245 15.57 -5.23 -3.90
N PHE A 246 16.68 -4.53 -3.63
CA PHE A 246 16.92 -3.89 -2.34
C PHE A 246 15.83 -2.84 -2.01
N GLU A 247 15.43 -2.03 -2.99
CA GLU A 247 14.40 -1.00 -2.86
C GLU A 247 13.05 -1.63 -2.50
N GLN A 248 12.70 -2.76 -3.14
CA GLN A 248 11.47 -3.52 -2.83
C GLN A 248 11.49 -4.11 -1.41
N LYS A 249 12.64 -4.63 -0.96
CA LYS A 249 12.80 -5.11 0.42
C LYS A 249 12.70 -3.96 1.41
N TYR A 250 13.29 -2.80 1.10
CA TYR A 250 13.24 -1.62 1.95
C TYR A 250 11.81 -1.05 2.04
N SER A 251 11.10 -0.99 0.91
CA SER A 251 9.67 -0.66 0.80
C SER A 251 8.79 -1.56 1.68
N ALA A 252 9.12 -2.87 1.75
CA ALA A 252 8.43 -3.81 2.63
C ALA A 252 8.59 -3.47 4.14
N LEU A 253 9.71 -2.87 4.55
CA LEU A 253 9.90 -2.44 5.94
C LEU A 253 8.97 -1.28 6.32
N PHE A 254 8.70 -0.37 5.39
CA PHE A 254 7.80 0.77 5.60
C PHE A 254 6.34 0.33 5.70
N SER A 255 5.90 -0.50 4.75
CA SER A 255 4.55 -1.09 4.78
C SER A 255 4.32 -1.99 6.00
N GLY A 256 5.34 -2.75 6.42
CA GLY A 256 5.32 -3.58 7.61
C GLY A 256 5.05 -2.79 8.90
N LYS A 257 5.62 -1.57 9.03
CA LYS A 257 5.35 -0.68 10.17
C LYS A 257 3.89 -0.26 10.26
N VAL A 258 3.24 0.01 9.12
CA VAL A 258 1.81 0.38 9.11
C VAL A 258 0.94 -0.80 9.51
N THR A 259 1.18 -1.98 8.94
CA THR A 259 0.36 -3.17 9.19
C THR A 259 0.50 -3.69 10.64
N SER A 260 1.68 -3.55 11.25
CA SER A 260 1.93 -3.92 12.64
C SER A 260 1.56 -2.84 13.68
N SER A 261 1.18 -1.64 13.22
CA SER A 261 0.80 -0.53 14.10
C SER A 261 -0.60 -0.70 14.72
N THR A 262 -0.94 0.19 15.66
CA THR A 262 -2.30 0.33 16.21
C THR A 262 -3.36 0.51 15.12
N LEU A 263 -3.04 1.19 14.00
CA LEU A 263 -3.95 1.32 12.86
C LEU A 263 -4.25 -0.04 12.23
N GLY A 264 -3.22 -0.88 12.06
CA GLY A 264 -3.39 -2.25 11.58
C GLY A 264 -4.26 -3.11 12.50
N LEU A 265 -4.09 -2.95 13.82
CA LEU A 265 -4.94 -3.63 14.82
C LEU A 265 -6.40 -3.16 14.74
N ILE A 266 -6.63 -1.85 14.67
CA ILE A 266 -7.98 -1.26 14.53
C ILE A 266 -8.65 -1.78 13.25
N SER A 267 -7.91 -1.84 12.15
CA SER A 267 -8.42 -2.38 10.88
C SER A 267 -8.79 -3.85 10.98
N THR A 268 -7.97 -4.66 11.65
CA THR A 268 -8.25 -6.08 11.89
C THR A 268 -9.52 -6.29 12.73
N ILE A 269 -9.69 -5.50 13.80
CA ILE A 269 -10.90 -5.52 14.63
C ILE A 269 -12.12 -5.05 13.82
N GLY A 270 -11.97 -3.96 13.06
CA GLY A 270 -13.03 -3.41 12.21
C GLY A 270 -13.50 -4.41 11.15
N LEU A 271 -12.57 -5.15 10.53
CA LEU A 271 -12.88 -6.23 9.61
C LEU A 271 -13.69 -7.34 10.30
N GLY A 272 -13.24 -7.80 11.46
CA GLY A 272 -13.94 -8.82 12.24
C GLY A 272 -15.35 -8.38 12.63
N LEU A 273 -15.51 -7.15 13.10
CA LEU A 273 -16.79 -6.60 13.50
C LEU A 273 -17.75 -6.46 12.31
N GLY A 274 -17.30 -5.87 11.20
CA GLY A 274 -18.15 -5.73 10.01
C GLY A 274 -18.53 -7.08 9.39
N PHE A 275 -17.65 -8.08 9.47
CA PHE A 275 -17.99 -9.45 9.10
C PHE A 275 -19.08 -10.05 9.99
N VAL A 276 -18.97 -9.92 11.31
CA VAL A 276 -20.00 -10.39 12.26
C VAL A 276 -21.35 -9.69 12.02
N ILE A 277 -21.35 -8.38 11.79
CA ILE A 277 -22.56 -7.61 11.47
C ILE A 277 -23.18 -8.12 10.17
N ALA A 278 -22.37 -8.35 9.13
CA ALA A 278 -22.84 -8.86 7.85
C ALA A 278 -23.53 -10.23 8.00
N VAL A 279 -22.85 -11.20 8.64
CA VAL A 279 -23.38 -12.55 8.86
C VAL A 279 -24.66 -12.51 9.69
N SER A 280 -24.68 -11.71 10.76
CA SER A 280 -25.85 -11.58 11.64
C SER A 280 -27.06 -11.01 10.88
N SER A 281 -26.83 -9.99 10.05
CA SER A 281 -27.88 -9.39 9.22
C SER A 281 -28.39 -10.36 8.16
N PHE A 282 -27.51 -11.11 7.50
CA PHE A 282 -27.91 -12.12 6.51
C PHE A 282 -28.69 -13.27 7.16
N LEU A 283 -28.24 -13.79 8.29
CA LEU A 283 -28.96 -14.83 9.04
C LEU A 283 -30.36 -14.37 9.42
N ALA A 284 -30.49 -13.15 9.96
CA ALA A 284 -31.80 -12.57 10.26
C ALA A 284 -32.69 -12.51 9.01
N ALA A 285 -32.16 -12.02 7.88
CA ALA A 285 -32.90 -11.95 6.61
C ALA A 285 -33.38 -13.32 6.11
N VAL A 286 -32.54 -14.36 6.22
CA VAL A 286 -32.89 -15.74 5.85
C VAL A 286 -33.96 -16.31 6.77
N THR A 287 -33.85 -16.09 8.08
CA THR A 287 -34.83 -16.60 9.06
C THR A 287 -36.21 -15.99 8.87
N GLU A 288 -36.31 -14.71 8.54
CA GLU A 288 -37.61 -14.08 8.34
C GLU A 288 -38.33 -14.53 7.07
N ARG A 289 -37.56 -14.89 6.03
CA ARG A 289 -38.12 -15.43 4.79
C ARG A 289 -38.23 -16.95 4.81
N ARG A 290 -37.92 -17.62 5.93
CA ARG A 290 -37.93 -19.09 6.07
C ARG A 290 -39.20 -19.74 5.53
N ARG A 291 -40.36 -19.16 5.83
CA ARG A 291 -41.66 -19.67 5.36
C ARG A 291 -41.82 -19.57 3.85
N GLU A 292 -41.32 -18.49 3.23
CA GLU A 292 -41.33 -18.30 1.78
C GLU A 292 -40.46 -19.38 1.09
N PHE A 293 -39.28 -19.68 1.64
CA PHE A 293 -38.42 -20.77 1.19
C PHE A 293 -39.09 -22.15 1.34
N GLY A 294 -39.82 -22.37 2.44
CA GLY A 294 -40.59 -23.60 2.67
C GLY A 294 -41.68 -23.84 1.63
N ILE A 295 -42.40 -22.78 1.22
CA ILE A 295 -43.43 -22.87 0.18
C ILE A 295 -42.77 -23.15 -1.18
N MET A 296 -41.74 -22.40 -1.57
CA MET A 296 -41.10 -22.58 -2.88
C MET A 296 -40.38 -23.93 -3.03
N SER A 297 -39.73 -24.41 -1.96
CA SER A 297 -39.13 -25.75 -1.95
C SER A 297 -40.16 -26.86 -2.09
N SER A 298 -41.37 -26.70 -1.53
CA SER A 298 -42.47 -27.67 -1.70
C SER A 298 -43.02 -27.76 -3.13
N ILE A 299 -42.82 -26.70 -3.93
CA ILE A 299 -43.23 -26.62 -5.35
C ILE A 299 -42.08 -27.08 -6.28
N GLY A 300 -40.90 -27.36 -5.73
CA GLY A 300 -39.72 -27.78 -6.50
C GLY A 300 -38.86 -26.63 -7.04
N LEU A 301 -39.04 -25.40 -6.57
CA LEU A 301 -38.31 -24.20 -7.01
C LEU A 301 -37.14 -23.83 -6.08
N ALA A 302 -36.50 -24.83 -5.46
CA ALA A 302 -35.47 -24.59 -4.45
C ALA A 302 -34.20 -23.94 -5.04
N ASP A 303 -33.83 -24.32 -6.26
CA ASP A 303 -32.63 -23.83 -6.94
C ASP A 303 -32.80 -22.39 -7.43
N GLU A 304 -33.97 -22.05 -7.99
CA GLU A 304 -34.29 -20.68 -8.42
C GLU A 304 -34.20 -19.69 -7.25
N VAL A 305 -34.67 -20.13 -6.08
CA VAL A 305 -34.67 -19.33 -4.87
C VAL A 305 -33.27 -19.11 -4.32
N LEU A 306 -32.39 -20.12 -4.41
CA LEU A 306 -30.96 -19.95 -4.14
C LEU A 306 -30.35 -18.87 -5.04
N TYR A 307 -30.64 -18.89 -6.34
CA TYR A 307 -30.13 -17.89 -7.28
C TYR A 307 -30.65 -16.48 -6.99
N PHE A 308 -31.93 -16.32 -6.66
CA PHE A 308 -32.48 -15.01 -6.29
C PHE A 308 -31.78 -14.42 -5.06
N PHE A 309 -31.56 -15.25 -4.03
CA PHE A 309 -30.86 -14.81 -2.82
C PHE A 309 -29.38 -14.50 -3.10
N LEU A 310 -28.72 -15.32 -3.93
CA LEU A 310 -27.31 -15.12 -4.28
C LEU A 310 -27.13 -13.80 -5.04
N VAL A 311 -28.04 -13.47 -5.97
CA VAL A 311 -28.03 -12.18 -6.68
C VAL A 311 -28.31 -11.03 -5.73
N GLU A 312 -29.28 -11.13 -4.82
CA GLU A 312 -29.55 -10.10 -3.79
C GLU A 312 -28.32 -9.84 -2.92
N SER A 313 -27.68 -10.92 -2.47
CA SER A 313 -26.44 -10.85 -1.68
C SER A 313 -25.30 -10.24 -2.48
N ALA A 314 -25.12 -10.63 -3.75
CA ALA A 314 -24.10 -10.07 -4.62
C ALA A 314 -24.28 -8.55 -4.81
N VAL A 315 -25.52 -8.07 -4.99
CA VAL A 315 -25.83 -6.63 -5.06
C VAL A 315 -25.44 -5.92 -3.76
N ILE A 316 -25.71 -6.52 -2.60
CA ILE A 316 -25.30 -5.98 -1.29
C ILE A 316 -23.78 -5.89 -1.19
N PHE A 317 -23.06 -6.97 -1.50
CA PHE A 317 -21.59 -7.00 -1.42
C PHE A 317 -20.93 -6.02 -2.38
N VAL A 318 -21.39 -5.94 -3.63
CA VAL A 318 -20.86 -4.97 -4.61
C VAL A 318 -21.14 -3.54 -4.15
N THR A 319 -22.36 -3.25 -3.70
CA THR A 319 -22.72 -1.92 -3.20
C THR A 319 -21.87 -1.53 -1.98
N ALA A 320 -21.73 -2.44 -1.02
CA ALA A 320 -20.92 -2.22 0.18
C ALA A 320 -19.44 -2.05 -0.15
N TYR A 321 -18.91 -2.79 -1.13
CA TYR A 321 -17.55 -2.63 -1.60
C TYR A 321 -17.31 -1.25 -2.20
N LEU A 322 -18.19 -0.81 -3.11
CA LEU A 322 -18.08 0.51 -3.72
C LEU A 322 -18.16 1.61 -2.66
N VAL A 323 -19.15 1.55 -1.76
CA VAL A 323 -19.30 2.53 -0.67
C VAL A 323 -18.08 2.52 0.25
N GLY A 324 -17.61 1.34 0.66
CA GLY A 324 -16.47 1.20 1.58
C GLY A 324 -15.16 1.69 0.97
N VAL A 325 -14.85 1.32 -0.29
CA VAL A 325 -13.63 1.75 -0.98
C VAL A 325 -13.65 3.25 -1.28
N THR A 326 -14.79 3.81 -1.68
CA THR A 326 -14.92 5.26 -1.87
C THR A 326 -14.76 6.01 -0.54
N ALA A 327 -15.41 5.54 0.52
CA ALA A 327 -15.27 6.14 1.85
C ALA A 327 -13.82 6.07 2.35
N ALA A 328 -13.12 4.96 2.12
CA ALA A 328 -11.70 4.83 2.45
C ALA A 328 -10.83 5.81 1.69
N GLY A 329 -11.06 5.97 0.38
CA GLY A 329 -10.31 6.92 -0.45
C GLY A 329 -10.50 8.36 0.03
N ILE A 330 -11.74 8.75 0.31
CA ILE A 330 -12.05 10.08 0.87
C ILE A 330 -11.38 10.26 2.23
N ALA A 331 -11.47 9.27 3.12
CA ALA A 331 -10.87 9.33 4.45
C ALA A 331 -9.35 9.53 4.39
N VAL A 332 -8.64 8.77 3.54
CA VAL A 332 -7.18 8.92 3.39
C VAL A 332 -6.82 10.28 2.78
N ALA A 333 -7.54 10.72 1.74
CA ALA A 333 -7.29 11.99 1.08
C ALA A 333 -7.47 13.21 2.01
N VAL A 334 -8.45 13.15 2.93
CA VAL A 334 -8.71 14.25 3.88
C VAL A 334 -7.76 14.20 5.07
N VAL A 335 -7.43 13.02 5.59
CA VAL A 335 -6.65 12.89 6.83
C VAL A 335 -5.14 12.95 6.57
N ILE A 336 -4.65 12.39 5.45
CA ILE A 336 -3.21 12.35 5.13
C ILE A 336 -2.99 12.68 3.64
N PRO A 337 -3.27 13.93 3.22
CA PRO A 337 -3.22 14.32 1.80
C PRO A 337 -1.83 14.11 1.17
N GLY A 338 -0.75 14.31 1.94
CA GLY A 338 0.63 14.27 1.43
C GLY A 338 1.12 12.90 0.94
N ILE A 339 0.44 11.81 1.32
CA ILE A 339 0.78 10.45 0.86
C ILE A 339 -0.39 9.78 0.13
N ALA A 340 -1.49 10.50 -0.09
CA ALA A 340 -2.69 9.97 -0.72
C ALA A 340 -2.49 9.89 -2.24
N SER A 341 -2.16 8.71 -2.75
CA SER A 341 -2.04 8.48 -4.19
C SER A 341 -3.19 7.61 -4.72
N VAL A 342 -3.62 7.89 -5.95
CA VAL A 342 -4.66 7.08 -6.63
C VAL A 342 -4.17 5.64 -6.83
N ALA A 343 -2.88 5.45 -7.10
CA ALA A 343 -2.27 4.13 -7.26
C ALA A 343 -2.34 3.30 -5.97
N SER A 344 -1.96 3.89 -4.83
CA SER A 344 -2.02 3.25 -3.50
C SER A 344 -3.46 2.92 -3.10
N TRP A 345 -4.41 3.80 -3.42
CA TRP A 345 -5.84 3.55 -3.19
C TRP A 345 -6.37 2.41 -4.06
N LEU A 346 -6.05 2.38 -5.36
CA LEU A 346 -6.43 1.30 -6.26
C LEU A 346 -5.83 -0.04 -5.83
N GLN A 347 -4.57 -0.06 -5.40
CA GLN A 347 -3.93 -1.24 -4.87
C GLN A 347 -4.63 -1.72 -3.58
N GLY A 348 -4.94 -0.80 -2.65
CA GLY A 348 -5.67 -1.13 -1.43
C GLY A 348 -7.08 -1.68 -1.71
N ALA A 349 -7.79 -1.09 -2.67
CA ALA A 349 -9.09 -1.55 -3.15
C ALA A 349 -9.00 -2.96 -3.74
N ALA A 350 -8.06 -3.19 -4.66
CA ALA A 350 -7.85 -4.49 -5.31
C ALA A 350 -7.49 -5.59 -4.29
N LEU A 351 -6.62 -5.30 -3.33
CA LEU A 351 -6.28 -6.23 -2.25
C LEU A 351 -7.51 -6.57 -1.40
N THR A 352 -8.38 -5.60 -1.14
CA THR A 352 -9.62 -5.81 -0.37
C THR A 352 -10.65 -6.60 -1.18
N ALA A 353 -10.72 -6.38 -2.50
CA ALA A 353 -11.63 -7.09 -3.40
C ALA A 353 -11.39 -8.60 -3.42
N MET A 354 -10.14 -9.04 -3.23
CA MET A 354 -9.81 -10.47 -3.15
C MET A 354 -10.52 -11.21 -2.01
N PHE A 355 -11.00 -10.50 -0.98
CA PHE A 355 -11.77 -11.10 0.11
C PHE A 355 -13.27 -11.22 -0.18
N LEU A 356 -13.79 -10.55 -1.22
CA LEU A 356 -15.22 -10.58 -1.56
C LEU A 356 -15.76 -11.99 -1.81
N PRO A 357 -15.08 -12.88 -2.56
CA PRO A 357 -15.57 -14.24 -2.77
C PRO A 357 -15.70 -15.01 -1.45
N ALA A 358 -14.70 -14.91 -0.57
CA ALA A 358 -14.74 -15.56 0.73
C ALA A 358 -15.89 -15.03 1.61
N MET A 359 -16.09 -13.71 1.66
CA MET A 359 -17.21 -13.10 2.37
C MET A 359 -18.56 -13.50 1.79
N ALA A 360 -18.70 -13.60 0.46
CA ALA A 360 -19.93 -14.04 -0.19
C ALA A 360 -20.26 -15.51 0.15
N ILE A 361 -19.25 -16.38 0.15
CA ILE A 361 -19.42 -17.79 0.52
C ILE A 361 -19.89 -17.90 1.97
N VAL A 362 -19.17 -17.29 2.91
CA VAL A 362 -19.48 -17.48 4.34
C VAL A 362 -20.74 -16.70 4.76
N GLY A 363 -20.90 -15.48 4.25
CA GLY A 363 -21.98 -14.57 4.65
C GLY A 363 -23.33 -14.87 3.99
N ALA A 364 -23.34 -15.36 2.75
CA ALA A 364 -24.57 -15.59 2.00
C ALA A 364 -24.81 -17.06 1.64
N LEU A 365 -23.81 -17.75 1.08
CA LEU A 365 -24.01 -19.10 0.56
C LEU A 365 -24.22 -20.14 1.68
N VAL A 366 -23.39 -20.11 2.74
CA VAL A 366 -23.47 -21.08 3.84
C VAL A 366 -24.83 -21.03 4.58
N PRO A 367 -25.36 -19.85 4.99
CA PRO A 367 -26.66 -19.77 5.65
C PRO A 367 -27.81 -20.33 4.80
N VAL A 368 -27.85 -20.00 3.52
CA VAL A 368 -28.92 -20.45 2.61
C VAL A 368 -28.83 -21.93 2.34
N HIS A 369 -27.62 -22.44 2.09
CA HIS A 369 -27.42 -23.86 1.84
C HIS A 369 -27.88 -24.69 3.05
N ARG A 370 -27.55 -24.25 4.27
CA ARG A 370 -28.06 -24.88 5.50
C ARG A 370 -29.58 -24.83 5.63
N LEU A 371 -30.23 -23.77 5.16
CA LEU A 371 -31.69 -23.66 5.18
C LEU A 371 -32.34 -24.64 4.20
N LEU A 372 -31.83 -24.73 2.97
CA LEU A 372 -32.39 -25.59 1.91
C LEU A 372 -32.22 -27.09 2.19
N GLN A 373 -31.27 -27.46 3.05
CA GLN A 373 -31.11 -28.84 3.52
C GLN A 373 -32.20 -29.27 4.53
N GLN A 374 -32.98 -28.34 5.09
CA GLN A 374 -34.07 -28.67 6.01
C GLN A 374 -35.30 -29.17 5.24
N ARG A 375 -36.08 -30.06 5.84
CA ARG A 375 -37.29 -30.60 5.20
C ARG A 375 -38.30 -29.46 5.00
N PRO A 376 -39.00 -29.37 3.84
CA PRO A 376 -39.97 -28.29 3.59
C PRO A 376 -41.02 -28.14 4.68
N VAL A 377 -41.45 -29.25 5.28
CA VAL A 377 -42.41 -29.27 6.39
C VAL A 377 -41.89 -28.60 7.67
N SER A 378 -40.59 -28.68 7.98
CA SER A 378 -40.02 -28.02 9.16
C SER A 378 -39.88 -26.52 8.96
N LEU A 379 -39.72 -26.04 7.73
CA LEU A 379 -39.68 -24.61 7.41
C LEU A 379 -41.04 -23.91 7.57
N LEU A 380 -42.14 -24.69 7.65
CA LEU A 380 -43.52 -24.21 7.77
C LEU A 380 -44.11 -24.39 9.18
N GLY A 381 -43.46 -25.18 10.03
CA GLY A 381 -44.05 -25.74 11.27
C GLY A 381 -43.72 -24.99 12.57
N ASP A 382 -42.73 -24.10 12.58
CA ASP A 382 -42.35 -23.39 13.81
C ASP A 382 -43.36 -22.26 14.10
N ARG A 383 -44.13 -22.41 15.19
CA ARG A 383 -45.07 -21.41 15.75
C ARG A 383 -44.41 -20.59 16.84
#